data_AF-X1I6Q3-F1
#
_entry.id   AF-X1I6Q3-F1
#
_cell.length_a   1.000
_cell.length_b   1.000
_cell.length_c   1.000
_cell.angle_alpha   90.00
_cell.angle_beta   90.00
_cell.angle_gamma   90.00
#
_symmetry.space_group_name_H-M   'P 1'
#
loop_
_entity.id
_entity.type
_entity.pdbx_description
1 polymer ?
#
loop_
_entity_poly.entity_id
_entity_poly.type
_entity_poly.pdbx_seq_one_letter_code
_entity_poly.pdbx_strand_id
1 'polypeptide(L)'
;MIEVTPSGGVNQGQACVKGRFGITEFVHHRERLTTPLIRRNGNFEEATWEAALDLVASKLASYKEDEVAVISSAKCTNEDNYVAQKFTRAVLGTNNVDHCARLCHAPTVVGLVQSFGSGAMTNSINEIGDAGCILAIGTNTTEAHPVIGLEIKRAVDKGAKLIVANPRDISLVGWADLWLRHNPGTDVA
;
A
#
# COMPACT_ATOMS: atom_id res chain seq x y z
N MET A 1 -12.13 -9.66 -17.95
CA MET A 1 -12.64 -9.26 -16.63
C MET A 1 -12.16 -10.29 -15.62
N ILE A 2 -11.46 -9.89 -14.56
CA ILE A 2 -10.94 -10.86 -13.58
C ILE A 2 -12.06 -11.23 -12.63
N GLU A 3 -12.38 -12.52 -12.53
CA GLU A 3 -13.38 -13.05 -11.60
C GLU A 3 -12.93 -12.94 -10.15
N VAL A 4 -13.90 -12.65 -9.27
CA VAL A 4 -13.67 -12.55 -7.83
C VAL A 4 -14.12 -13.86 -7.22
N THR A 5 -13.33 -14.41 -6.29
CA THR A 5 -13.75 -15.57 -5.50
C THR A 5 -15.07 -15.26 -4.78
N PRO A 6 -16.13 -16.07 -4.98
CA PRO A 6 -17.49 -15.69 -4.54
C PRO A 6 -17.66 -15.57 -3.02
N SER A 7 -16.87 -16.31 -2.22
CA SER A 7 -17.00 -16.36 -0.77
C SER A 7 -15.66 -16.67 -0.08
N GLY A 8 -15.61 -16.42 1.24
CA GLY A 8 -14.47 -16.78 2.09
C GLY A 8 -13.29 -15.79 2.09
N GLY A 9 -13.20 -14.91 1.10
CA GLY A 9 -12.25 -13.80 1.08
C GLY A 9 -12.70 -12.60 1.90
N VAL A 10 -11.75 -11.73 2.26
CA VAL A 10 -11.97 -10.43 2.93
C VAL A 10 -12.94 -9.50 2.19
N ASN A 11 -13.21 -9.76 0.92
CA ASN A 11 -14.04 -8.97 0.06
C ASN A 11 -15.41 -9.60 -0.27
N GLN A 12 -15.70 -10.83 0.19
CA GLN A 12 -17.01 -11.49 0.01
C GLN A 12 -17.60 -11.36 -1.41
N GLY A 13 -16.79 -11.67 -2.43
CA GLY A 13 -17.19 -11.57 -3.84
C GLY A 13 -17.19 -10.15 -4.43
N GLN A 14 -16.83 -9.12 -3.66
CA GLN A 14 -16.78 -7.73 -4.12
C GLN A 14 -15.42 -7.35 -4.70
N ALA A 15 -15.39 -6.47 -5.69
CA ALA A 15 -14.16 -5.83 -6.14
C ALA A 15 -14.42 -4.40 -6.61
N CYS A 16 -13.45 -3.51 -6.38
CA CYS A 16 -13.50 -2.16 -6.96
C CYS A 16 -13.06 -2.18 -8.42
N VAL A 17 -13.25 -1.05 -9.11
CA VAL A 17 -12.89 -0.87 -10.53
C VAL A 17 -11.45 -1.28 -10.84
N LYS A 18 -10.50 -0.97 -9.94
CA LYS A 18 -9.07 -1.28 -10.10
C LYS A 18 -8.82 -2.78 -10.18
N GLY A 19 -9.43 -3.55 -9.27
CA GLY A 19 -9.25 -5.00 -9.21
C GLY A 19 -10.06 -5.76 -10.26
N ARG A 20 -11.29 -5.31 -10.54
CA ARG A 20 -12.21 -5.99 -11.47
C ARG A 20 -11.84 -5.78 -12.94
N PHE A 21 -11.37 -4.57 -13.27
CA PHE A 21 -11.16 -4.14 -14.66
C PHE A 21 -9.74 -3.64 -14.94
N GLY A 22 -9.11 -2.98 -13.97
CA GLY A 22 -7.83 -2.28 -14.21
C GLY A 22 -6.61 -3.17 -14.43
N ILE A 23 -6.62 -4.44 -14.00
CA ILE A 23 -5.41 -5.29 -14.02
C ILE A 23 -5.00 -5.72 -15.42
N THR A 24 -5.97 -6.22 -16.22
CA THR A 24 -5.69 -6.78 -17.54
C THR A 24 -5.04 -5.76 -18.47
N GLU A 25 -5.46 -4.50 -18.39
CA GLU A 25 -5.00 -3.45 -19.29
C GLU A 25 -3.52 -3.13 -19.13
N PHE A 26 -3.02 -2.92 -17.90
CA PHE A 26 -1.61 -2.54 -17.72
C PHE A 26 -0.65 -3.73 -17.84
N VAL A 27 -1.07 -4.95 -17.50
CA VAL A 27 -0.23 -6.15 -17.60
C VAL A 27 0.06 -6.51 -19.06
N HIS A 28 -0.91 -6.29 -19.95
CA HIS A 28 -0.83 -6.56 -21.39
C HIS A 28 -0.59 -5.29 -22.23
N HIS A 29 -0.27 -4.16 -21.59
CA HIS A 29 -0.04 -2.91 -22.31
C HIS A 29 1.20 -3.04 -23.21
N ARG A 30 1.09 -2.54 -24.45
CA ARG A 30 2.16 -2.62 -25.46
C ARG A 30 3.47 -1.91 -25.05
N GLU A 31 3.39 -0.94 -24.14
CA GLU A 31 4.55 -0.20 -23.64
C GLU A 31 5.23 -0.88 -22.44
N ARG A 32 4.71 -2.02 -21.98
CA ARG A 32 5.37 -2.79 -20.93
C ARG A 32 6.70 -3.32 -21.46
N LEU A 33 7.79 -2.95 -20.79
CA LEU A 33 9.12 -3.45 -21.11
C LEU A 33 9.20 -4.97 -20.89
N THR A 34 9.77 -5.67 -21.86
CA THR A 34 9.93 -7.14 -21.86
C THR A 34 11.39 -7.58 -21.78
N THR A 35 12.33 -6.67 -21.99
CA THR A 35 13.78 -6.92 -21.97
C THR A 35 14.48 -5.87 -21.07
N PRO A 36 15.62 -6.24 -20.46
CA PRO A 36 16.48 -5.26 -19.79
C PRO A 36 16.94 -4.17 -20.76
N LEU A 37 17.00 -2.93 -20.28
CA LEU A 37 17.54 -1.78 -21.02
C LEU A 37 18.77 -1.22 -20.31
N ILE A 38 19.87 -1.03 -21.04
CA ILE A 38 21.10 -0.40 -20.53
C ILE A 38 21.24 0.99 -21.17
N ARG A 39 21.54 1.99 -20.36
CA ARG A 39 21.77 3.35 -20.86
C ARG A 39 23.19 3.50 -21.40
N ARG A 40 23.34 3.79 -22.70
CA ARG A 40 24.62 4.03 -23.40
C ARG A 40 24.51 5.32 -24.21
N ASN A 41 25.54 6.18 -24.11
CA ASN A 41 25.60 7.47 -24.83
C ASN A 41 24.31 8.32 -24.68
N GLY A 42 23.68 8.27 -23.51
CA GLY A 42 22.45 9.02 -23.21
C GLY A 42 21.14 8.29 -23.55
N ASN A 43 21.16 7.23 -24.35
CA ASN A 43 19.98 6.48 -24.82
C ASN A 43 19.85 5.11 -24.16
N PHE A 44 18.63 4.57 -24.09
CA PHE A 44 18.40 3.20 -23.63
C PHE A 44 18.46 2.22 -24.81
N GLU A 45 19.25 1.17 -24.65
CA GLU A 45 19.43 0.10 -25.63
C GLU A 45 19.06 -1.25 -24.98
N GLU A 46 18.42 -2.15 -25.73
CA GLU A 46 18.08 -3.50 -25.25
C GLU A 46 19.34 -4.31 -24.93
N ALA A 47 19.25 -5.17 -23.91
CA ALA A 47 20.34 -6.03 -23.46
C ALA A 47 19.84 -7.42 -23.04
N THR A 48 20.74 -8.39 -23.02
CA THR A 48 20.46 -9.69 -22.40
C THR A 48 20.50 -9.58 -20.87
N TRP A 49 19.90 -10.55 -20.19
CA TRP A 49 19.92 -10.61 -18.73
C TRP A 49 21.34 -10.74 -18.19
N GLU A 50 22.19 -11.56 -18.83
CA GLU A 50 23.59 -11.75 -18.43
C GLU A 50 24.35 -10.42 -18.50
N ALA A 51 24.27 -9.72 -19.63
CA ALA A 51 24.96 -8.45 -19.82
C ALA A 51 24.47 -7.37 -18.83
N ALA A 52 23.16 -7.33 -18.54
CA ALA A 52 22.59 -6.39 -17.59
C ALA A 52 23.04 -6.71 -16.15
N LEU A 53 23.00 -7.98 -15.74
CA LEU A 53 23.37 -8.41 -14.39
C LEU A 53 24.88 -8.27 -14.15
N ASP A 54 25.73 -8.62 -15.12
CA ASP A 54 27.19 -8.45 -15.02
C ASP A 54 27.56 -6.96 -14.85
N LEU A 55 26.89 -6.08 -15.61
CA LEU A 55 27.07 -4.65 -15.47
C LEU A 55 26.65 -4.15 -14.08
N VAL A 56 25.48 -4.55 -13.59
CA VAL A 56 24.99 -4.13 -12.27
C VAL A 56 25.91 -4.67 -11.17
N ALA A 57 26.30 -5.94 -11.22
CA ALA A 57 27.19 -6.55 -10.24
C ALA A 57 28.56 -5.87 -10.20
N SER A 58 29.18 -5.62 -11.36
CA SER A 58 30.48 -4.93 -11.43
C SER A 58 30.42 -3.49 -10.91
N LYS A 59 29.32 -2.77 -11.15
CA LYS A 59 29.11 -1.42 -10.59
C LYS A 59 28.87 -1.45 -9.09
N LEU A 60 27.99 -2.32 -8.60
CA LEU A 60 27.72 -2.45 -7.17
C LEU A 60 28.97 -2.83 -6.39
N ALA A 61 29.81 -3.70 -6.93
CA ALA A 61 31.08 -4.10 -6.31
C ALA A 61 32.11 -2.94 -6.17
N SER A 62 31.92 -1.84 -6.90
CA SER A 62 32.81 -0.67 -6.81
C SER A 62 32.43 0.32 -5.71
N TYR A 63 31.24 0.18 -5.11
CA TYR A 63 30.77 1.04 -4.02
C TYR A 63 31.04 0.43 -2.65
N LYS A 64 31.21 1.29 -1.64
CA LYS A 64 31.26 0.90 -0.22
C LYS A 64 29.85 0.78 0.37
N GLU A 65 29.77 0.18 1.56
CA GLU A 65 28.52 -0.06 2.30
C GLU A 65 27.72 1.22 2.62
N ASP A 66 28.39 2.36 2.79
CA ASP A 66 27.80 3.66 3.08
C ASP A 66 27.43 4.46 1.82
N GLU A 67 27.81 3.97 0.63
CA GLU A 67 27.55 4.62 -0.67
C GLU A 67 26.36 4.02 -1.42
N VAL A 68 25.73 2.98 -0.86
CA VAL A 68 24.64 2.24 -1.50
C VAL A 68 23.42 2.13 -0.59
N ALA A 69 22.24 2.12 -1.21
CA ALA A 69 20.96 1.88 -0.55
C ALA A 69 20.01 1.10 -1.46
N VAL A 70 19.06 0.40 -0.87
CA VAL A 70 18.02 -0.35 -1.58
C VAL A 70 16.64 0.14 -1.14
N ILE A 71 15.77 0.41 -2.11
CA ILE A 71 14.36 0.74 -1.86
C ILE A 71 13.51 -0.43 -2.31
N SER A 72 12.84 -1.07 -1.35
CA SER A 72 11.91 -2.19 -1.61
C SER A 72 10.48 -1.68 -1.85
N SER A 73 9.53 -2.58 -2.13
CA SER A 73 8.21 -2.20 -2.64
C SER A 73 7.06 -3.00 -2.02
N ALA A 74 6.00 -2.31 -1.59
CA ALA A 74 4.74 -2.92 -1.14
C ALA A 74 3.91 -3.53 -2.29
N LYS A 75 4.36 -3.34 -3.54
CA LYS A 75 3.77 -3.99 -4.71
C LYS A 75 4.37 -5.37 -4.98
N CYS A 76 5.55 -5.65 -4.43
CA CYS A 76 6.20 -6.96 -4.49
C CYS A 76 5.69 -7.87 -3.36
N THR A 77 6.00 -9.16 -3.44
CA THR A 77 5.59 -10.11 -2.40
C THR A 77 6.44 -9.98 -1.13
N ASN A 78 6.07 -10.71 -0.08
CA ASN A 78 6.87 -10.77 1.14
C ASN A 78 8.22 -11.47 0.91
N GLU A 79 8.25 -12.48 0.05
CA GLU A 79 9.44 -13.22 -0.34
C GLU A 79 10.43 -12.31 -1.07
N ASP A 80 9.94 -11.52 -2.04
CA ASP A 80 10.76 -10.53 -2.76
C ASP A 80 11.37 -9.51 -1.80
N ASN A 81 10.56 -8.97 -0.88
CA ASN A 81 11.03 -8.00 0.10
C ASN A 81 12.02 -8.63 1.10
N TYR A 82 11.83 -9.90 1.48
CA TYR A 82 12.78 -10.64 2.30
C TYR A 82 14.12 -10.84 1.58
N VAL A 83 14.09 -11.19 0.29
CA VAL A 83 15.30 -11.34 -0.53
C VAL A 83 15.99 -9.99 -0.71
N ALA A 84 15.25 -8.91 -0.99
CA ALA A 84 15.81 -7.57 -1.17
C ALA A 84 16.53 -7.09 0.11
N GLN A 85 15.91 -7.23 1.27
CA GLN A 85 16.56 -6.83 2.53
C GLN A 85 17.75 -7.73 2.87
N LYS A 86 17.69 -9.03 2.53
CA LYS A 86 18.78 -9.97 2.75
C LYS A 86 19.96 -9.66 1.83
N PHE A 87 19.71 -9.37 0.56
CA PHE A 87 20.72 -8.90 -0.39
C PHE A 87 21.40 -7.64 0.13
N THR A 88 20.62 -6.66 0.59
CA THR A 88 21.16 -5.41 1.13
C THR A 88 22.07 -5.63 2.34
N ARG A 89 21.62 -6.43 3.31
CA ARG A 89 22.36 -6.65 4.56
C ARG A 89 23.51 -7.63 4.43
N ALA A 90 23.30 -8.75 3.74
CA ALA A 90 24.27 -9.85 3.69
C ALA A 90 25.22 -9.77 2.50
N VAL A 91 24.82 -9.14 1.40
CA VAL A 91 25.65 -9.06 0.18
C VAL A 91 26.24 -7.66 0.02
N LEU A 92 25.44 -6.60 0.17
CA LEU A 92 25.95 -5.22 0.10
C LEU A 92 26.57 -4.72 1.42
N GLY A 93 26.40 -5.46 2.51
CA GLY A 93 27.00 -5.15 3.81
C GLY A 93 26.37 -3.97 4.56
N THR A 94 25.22 -3.46 4.11
CA THR A 94 24.63 -2.23 4.66
C THR A 94 23.23 -2.45 5.23
N ASN A 95 22.84 -1.59 6.18
CA ASN A 95 21.47 -1.52 6.69
C ASN A 95 20.64 -0.44 5.98
N ASN A 96 21.18 0.21 4.95
CA ASN A 96 20.52 1.22 4.13
C ASN A 96 19.45 0.58 3.23
N VAL A 97 18.35 0.15 3.84
CA VAL A 97 17.17 -0.35 3.15
C VAL A 97 15.94 0.39 3.65
N ASP A 98 15.11 0.87 2.72
CA ASP A 98 13.83 1.49 3.06
C ASP A 98 12.69 1.02 2.15
N HIS A 99 11.48 1.42 2.52
CA HIS A 99 10.24 0.93 1.93
C HIS A 99 9.17 2.01 1.96
N CYS A 100 8.19 1.94 1.05
CA CYS A 100 7.11 2.94 0.96
C CYS A 100 6.31 3.16 2.27
N ALA A 101 6.31 2.17 3.18
CA ALA A 101 5.71 2.29 4.51
C ALA A 101 6.30 3.42 5.36
N ARG A 102 7.53 3.86 5.08
CA ARG A 102 8.15 5.02 5.74
C ARG A 102 7.24 6.24 5.72
N LEU A 103 6.65 6.51 4.56
CA LEU A 103 5.85 7.72 4.33
C LEU A 103 4.44 7.60 4.89
N CYS A 104 3.82 6.42 4.81
CA CYS A 104 2.40 6.26 5.13
C CYS A 104 2.09 5.64 6.50
N HIS A 105 3.00 4.83 7.07
CA HIS A 105 2.70 4.01 8.26
C HIS A 105 3.74 4.09 9.38
N ALA A 106 4.89 4.76 9.17
CA ALA A 106 5.89 4.86 10.24
C ALA A 106 5.33 5.49 11.54
N PRO A 107 4.54 6.60 11.51
CA PRO A 107 3.97 7.15 12.73
C PRO A 107 2.96 6.22 13.41
N THR A 108 2.13 5.51 12.62
CA THR A 108 1.11 4.60 13.17
C THR A 108 1.76 3.41 13.89
N VAL A 109 2.86 2.88 13.34
CA VAL A 109 3.61 1.80 13.99
C VAL A 109 4.13 2.25 15.35
N VAL A 110 4.73 3.44 15.44
CA VAL A 110 5.28 3.96 16.70
C VAL A 110 4.17 4.14 17.74
N GLY A 111 3.08 4.82 17.39
CA GLY A 111 1.98 5.08 18.33
C GLY A 111 1.27 3.81 18.82
N LEU A 112 1.01 2.87 17.92
CA LEU A 112 0.33 1.61 18.28
C LEU A 112 1.25 0.66 19.05
N VAL A 113 2.55 0.58 18.74
CA VAL A 113 3.49 -0.21 19.57
C VAL A 113 3.58 0.35 20.98
N GLN A 114 3.62 1.67 21.14
CA GLN A 114 3.62 2.30 22.47
C GLN A 114 2.34 2.03 23.24
N SER A 115 1.19 1.95 22.57
CA SER A 115 -0.13 1.79 23.21
C SER A 115 -0.53 0.33 23.44
N PHE A 116 -0.20 -0.56 22.51
CA PHE A 116 -0.71 -1.94 22.43
C PHE A 116 0.37 -3.00 22.21
N GLY A 117 1.65 -2.61 22.07
CA GLY A 117 2.76 -3.54 21.83
C GLY A 117 2.87 -4.05 20.38
N SER A 118 1.97 -3.66 19.47
CA SER A 118 1.98 -4.04 18.06
C SER A 118 1.66 -2.84 17.17
N GLY A 119 2.34 -2.73 16.03
CA GLY A 119 2.13 -1.67 15.04
C GLY A 119 1.07 -2.01 13.97
N ALA A 120 0.48 -3.19 14.06
CA ALA A 120 -0.50 -3.68 13.08
C ALA A 120 -1.92 -3.16 13.38
N MET A 121 -2.79 -3.24 12.37
CA MET A 121 -4.24 -3.04 12.57
C MET A 121 -4.76 -4.05 13.61
N THR A 122 -5.57 -3.58 14.55
CA THR A 122 -5.97 -4.35 15.74
C THR A 122 -7.05 -5.39 15.48
N ASN A 123 -7.87 -5.20 14.45
CA ASN A 123 -9.05 -6.02 14.14
C ASN A 123 -9.11 -6.35 12.65
N SER A 124 -9.95 -7.31 12.29
CA SER A 124 -10.18 -7.72 10.90
C SER A 124 -11.16 -6.78 10.19
N ILE A 125 -11.00 -6.64 8.87
CA ILE A 125 -11.92 -5.85 8.03
C ILE A 125 -13.39 -6.33 8.18
N ASN A 126 -13.60 -7.64 8.30
CA ASN A 126 -14.93 -8.23 8.40
C ASN A 126 -15.70 -7.79 9.67
N GLU A 127 -15.00 -7.35 10.71
CA GLU A 127 -15.62 -6.91 11.97
C GLU A 127 -16.21 -5.49 11.86
N ILE A 128 -15.80 -4.71 10.85
CA ILE A 128 -16.27 -3.33 10.66
C ILE A 128 -17.80 -3.29 10.46
N GLY A 129 -18.34 -4.26 9.72
CA GLY A 129 -19.77 -4.35 9.42
C GLY A 129 -20.67 -4.67 10.61
N ASP A 130 -20.10 -4.98 11.79
CA ASP A 130 -20.81 -5.29 13.04
C ASP A 130 -20.57 -4.23 14.13
N ALA A 131 -19.82 -3.17 13.83
CA ALA A 131 -19.57 -2.10 14.77
C ALA A 131 -20.87 -1.35 15.10
N GLY A 132 -21.12 -1.05 16.38
CA GLY A 132 -22.26 -0.21 16.81
C GLY A 132 -22.03 1.29 16.61
N CYS A 133 -20.77 1.71 16.48
CA CYS A 133 -20.37 3.07 16.15
C CYS A 133 -19.01 3.07 15.46
N ILE A 134 -18.82 3.96 14.48
CA ILE A 134 -17.60 4.12 13.69
C ILE A 134 -17.19 5.58 13.72
N LEU A 135 -15.96 5.84 14.17
CA LEU A 135 -15.26 7.11 13.98
C LEU A 135 -14.29 6.98 12.79
N ALA A 136 -14.64 7.58 11.66
CA ALA A 136 -13.81 7.62 10.47
C ALA A 136 -13.01 8.94 10.43
N ILE A 137 -11.78 8.92 10.94
CA ILE A 137 -10.86 10.07 10.96
C ILE A 137 -9.73 9.91 9.94
N GLY A 138 -9.38 10.99 9.23
CA GLY A 138 -8.19 11.02 8.35
C GLY A 138 -8.23 10.05 7.17
N THR A 139 -9.41 9.58 6.76
CA THR A 139 -9.58 8.55 5.72
C THR A 139 -10.56 8.94 4.63
N ASN A 140 -10.39 8.36 3.45
CA ASN A 140 -11.35 8.41 2.33
C ASN A 140 -11.62 6.99 1.81
N THR A 141 -12.15 6.13 2.67
CA THR A 141 -12.30 4.68 2.40
C THR A 141 -13.18 4.40 1.19
N THR A 142 -14.19 5.21 0.89
CA THR A 142 -15.05 5.03 -0.29
C THR A 142 -14.30 5.05 -1.62
N GLU A 143 -13.15 5.74 -1.69
CA GLU A 143 -12.29 5.78 -2.87
C GLU A 143 -11.04 4.89 -2.74
N ALA A 144 -10.35 5.02 -1.60
CA ALA A 144 -9.06 4.37 -1.39
C ALA A 144 -9.22 2.87 -1.09
N HIS A 145 -10.24 2.51 -0.31
CA HIS A 145 -10.51 1.14 0.14
C HIS A 145 -11.99 0.77 -0.04
N PRO A 146 -12.54 0.74 -1.27
CA PRO A 146 -14.00 0.72 -1.47
C PRO A 146 -14.72 -0.46 -0.80
N VAL A 147 -14.06 -1.63 -0.71
CA VAL A 147 -14.58 -2.80 0.01
C VAL A 147 -14.75 -2.54 1.51
N ILE A 148 -13.82 -1.81 2.14
CA ILE A 148 -13.98 -1.35 3.52
C ILE A 148 -15.12 -0.33 3.60
N GLY A 149 -15.23 0.57 2.61
CA GLY A 149 -16.35 1.51 2.50
C GLY A 149 -17.71 0.81 2.45
N LEU A 150 -17.81 -0.37 1.82
CA LEU A 150 -19.01 -1.22 1.83
C LEU A 150 -19.33 -1.75 3.24
N GLU A 151 -18.34 -2.22 3.99
CA GLU A 151 -18.56 -2.70 5.37
C GLU A 151 -18.99 -1.57 6.31
N ILE A 152 -18.44 -0.36 6.17
CA ILE A 152 -18.89 0.81 6.94
C ILE A 152 -20.37 1.10 6.65
N LYS A 153 -20.78 1.09 5.38
CA LYS A 153 -22.18 1.31 4.99
C LYS A 153 -23.09 0.20 5.53
N ARG A 154 -22.64 -1.06 5.49
CA ARG A 154 -23.38 -2.18 6.10
C ARG A 154 -23.59 -1.98 7.59
N ALA A 155 -22.60 -1.48 8.33
CA ALA A 155 -22.76 -1.17 9.74
C ALA A 155 -23.82 -0.08 9.95
N VAL A 156 -23.76 1.00 9.17
CA VAL A 156 -24.76 2.09 9.20
C VAL A 156 -26.17 1.58 8.91
N ASP A 157 -26.35 0.73 7.89
CA ASP A 157 -27.64 0.12 7.55
C ASP A 157 -28.18 -0.77 8.69
N LYS A 158 -27.30 -1.37 9.51
CA LYS A 158 -27.65 -2.11 10.73
C LYS A 158 -27.94 -1.20 11.94
N GLY A 159 -27.84 0.12 11.78
CA GLY A 159 -28.10 1.12 12.82
C GLY A 159 -26.86 1.65 13.54
N ALA A 160 -25.66 1.37 13.06
CA ALA A 160 -24.44 1.93 13.63
C ALA A 160 -24.38 3.46 13.46
N LYS A 161 -23.82 4.14 14.45
CA LYS A 161 -23.55 5.59 14.36
C LYS A 161 -22.25 5.87 13.62
N LEU A 162 -22.29 6.69 12.57
CA LEU A 162 -21.12 7.08 11.80
C LEU A 162 -20.73 8.54 12.06
N ILE A 163 -19.53 8.74 12.59
CA ILE A 163 -18.90 10.04 12.76
C ILE A 163 -17.75 10.13 11.76
N VAL A 164 -17.75 11.16 10.92
CA VAL A 164 -16.68 11.40 9.94
C VAL A 164 -15.90 12.64 10.37
N ALA A 165 -14.62 12.48 10.71
CA ALA A 165 -13.70 13.58 10.97
C ALA A 165 -12.78 13.79 9.77
N ASN A 166 -13.18 14.71 8.89
CA ASN A 166 -12.45 15.01 7.66
C ASN A 166 -12.66 16.49 7.26
N PRO A 167 -11.62 17.25 6.90
CA PRO A 167 -11.79 18.65 6.44
C PRO A 167 -12.55 18.76 5.10
N ARG A 168 -12.59 17.67 4.32
CA ARG A 168 -13.19 17.63 2.98
C ARG A 168 -14.53 16.92 3.00
N ASP A 169 -15.42 17.36 2.10
CA ASP A 169 -16.66 16.67 1.79
C ASP A 169 -16.37 15.45 0.90
N ILE A 170 -16.05 14.33 1.53
CA ILE A 170 -15.83 13.04 0.84
C ILE A 170 -17.14 12.28 0.74
N SER A 171 -17.26 11.31 -0.18
CA SER A 171 -18.51 10.56 -0.37
C SER A 171 -19.04 9.86 0.89
N LEU A 172 -18.18 9.55 1.86
CA LEU A 172 -18.58 8.95 3.14
C LEU A 172 -19.36 9.92 4.04
N VAL A 173 -19.17 11.24 3.89
CA VAL A 173 -19.88 12.28 4.67
C VAL A 173 -21.39 12.19 4.46
N GLY A 174 -21.85 11.87 3.25
CA GLY A 174 -23.27 11.68 2.94
C GLY A 174 -23.95 10.51 3.69
N TRP A 175 -23.17 9.66 4.37
CA TRP A 175 -23.67 8.56 5.20
C TRP A 175 -23.53 8.84 6.70
N ALA A 176 -22.90 9.95 7.09
CA ALA A 176 -22.54 10.23 8.46
C ALA A 176 -23.71 10.82 9.26
N ASP A 177 -23.86 10.41 10.52
CA ASP A 177 -24.70 11.10 11.50
C ASP A 177 -24.07 12.45 11.90
N LEU A 178 -22.73 12.52 11.94
CA LEU A 178 -21.98 13.70 12.33
C LEU A 178 -20.74 13.88 11.47
N TRP A 179 -20.58 15.09 10.90
CA TRP A 179 -19.38 15.50 10.19
C TRP A 179 -18.58 16.53 10.98
N LEU A 180 -17.39 16.13 11.43
CA LEU A 180 -16.42 16.98 12.10
C LEU A 180 -15.42 17.54 11.08
N ARG A 181 -15.69 18.77 10.63
CA ARG A 181 -14.90 19.48 9.62
C ARG A 181 -13.81 20.34 10.26
N HIS A 182 -12.85 19.69 10.92
CA HIS A 182 -11.70 20.35 11.55
C HIS A 182 -10.73 20.95 10.52
N ASN A 183 -9.81 21.81 10.96
CA ASN A 183 -8.76 22.36 10.10
C ASN A 183 -7.65 21.31 9.91
N PRO A 184 -7.09 21.13 8.71
CA PRO A 184 -6.00 20.18 8.50
C PRO A 184 -4.84 20.39 9.49
N GLY A 185 -4.43 19.33 10.18
CA GLY A 185 -3.36 19.36 11.18
C GLY A 185 -3.81 19.66 12.61
N THR A 186 -5.11 19.89 12.84
CA THR A 186 -5.68 20.05 14.19
C THR A 186 -6.36 18.78 14.70
N ASP A 187 -5.97 17.61 14.22
CA ASP A 187 -6.61 16.32 14.54
C ASP A 187 -6.49 15.92 16.04
N VAL A 188 -5.50 16.46 16.75
CA VAL A 188 -5.22 16.14 18.16
C VAL A 188 -6.00 17.04 19.15
N ALA A 189 -6.32 18.27 18.76
CA ALA A 189 -6.92 19.29 19.62
C ALA A 189 -8.44 19.13 19.71
#